data_AF-A0A4Q1JR62-F1
#
_entry.id   AF-A0A4Q1JR62-F1
#
_cell.length_a   1.000
_cell.length_b   1.000
_cell.length_c   1.000
_cell.angle_alpha   90.00
_cell.angle_beta   90.00
_cell.angle_gamma   90.00
#
_symmetry.space_group_name_H-M   'P 1'
#
loop_
_entity.id
_entity.type
_entity.pdbx_description
1 polymer ?
#
loop_
_entity_poly.entity_id
_entity_poly.type
_entity_poly.pdbx_seq_one_letter_code
_entity_poly.pdbx_strand_id
1 'polypeptide(L)'
;MTYASIDELPDHVRAGLPEDAQDCYLRAHNAVCARARRDDEHAGETELAREAERTAWEAVKRVYEPDEHGHWRRRVQIEQPWSEGEHPIDRR
;
A
#
# COMPACT_ATOMS: atom_id res chain seq x y z
N MET A 1 -0.88 13.06 -12.47
CA MET A 1 -1.96 13.80 -11.77
C MET A 1 -2.09 13.28 -10.34
N THR A 2 -2.42 14.16 -9.39
CA THR A 2 -2.68 13.81 -7.98
C THR A 2 -4.18 13.73 -7.73
N TYR A 3 -4.62 12.83 -6.87
CA TYR A 3 -6.02 12.71 -6.45
C TYR A 3 -6.26 13.51 -5.16
N ALA A 4 -7.39 14.22 -5.06
CA ALA A 4 -7.76 14.93 -3.84
C ALA A 4 -8.54 14.04 -2.87
N SER A 5 -9.33 13.08 -3.38
CA SER A 5 -10.08 12.14 -2.55
C SER A 5 -10.14 10.73 -3.16
N ILE A 6 -10.51 9.75 -2.34
CA ILE A 6 -10.69 8.35 -2.76
C ILE A 6 -11.77 8.19 -3.84
N ASP A 7 -12.73 9.10 -3.93
CA ASP A 7 -13.77 9.12 -4.96
C ASP A 7 -13.23 9.42 -6.37
N GLU A 8 -12.09 10.09 -6.48
CA GLU A 8 -11.43 10.39 -7.76
C GLU A 8 -10.57 9.24 -8.27
N LEU A 9 -10.43 8.17 -7.47
CA LEU A 9 -9.68 6.99 -7.87
C LEU A 9 -10.39 6.25 -9.01
N PRO A 10 -9.63 5.54 -9.86
CA PRO A 10 -10.20 4.72 -10.91
C PRO A 10 -11.23 3.72 -10.39
N ASP A 11 -12.30 3.47 -11.15
CA ASP A 11 -13.40 2.56 -10.76
C ASP A 11 -12.92 1.19 -10.31
N HIS A 12 -11.91 0.62 -10.97
CA HIS A 12 -11.37 -0.69 -10.61
C HIS A 12 -10.68 -0.71 -9.23
N VAL A 13 -10.16 0.43 -8.78
CA VAL A 13 -9.59 0.60 -7.43
C VAL A 13 -10.73 0.75 -6.42
N ARG A 14 -11.70 1.62 -6.71
CA ARG A 14 -12.84 1.90 -5.81
C ARG A 14 -13.75 0.69 -5.60
N ALA A 15 -14.01 -0.08 -6.66
CA ALA A 15 -14.84 -1.28 -6.59
C ALA A 15 -14.07 -2.51 -6.08
N GLY A 16 -12.75 -2.54 -6.24
CA GLY A 16 -11.91 -3.69 -5.88
C GLY A 16 -11.31 -3.63 -4.48
N LEU A 17 -11.14 -2.43 -3.90
CA LEU A 17 -10.47 -2.22 -2.62
C LEU A 17 -11.43 -1.69 -1.55
N PRO A 18 -11.26 -2.10 -0.28
CA PRO A 18 -11.87 -1.42 0.86
C PRO A 18 -11.46 0.05 0.96
N GLU A 19 -12.28 0.89 1.60
CA GLU A 19 -12.04 2.33 1.77
C GLU A 19 -10.64 2.65 2.35
N ASP A 20 -10.23 1.93 3.40
CA ASP A 20 -8.91 2.09 4.00
C ASP A 20 -7.75 1.76 3.03
N ALA A 21 -7.95 0.80 2.13
CA ALA A 21 -6.96 0.42 1.12
C ALA A 21 -6.92 1.43 -0.03
N GLN A 22 -8.06 2.04 -0.37
CA GLN A 22 -8.15 3.14 -1.33
C GLN A 22 -7.37 4.37 -0.84
N ASP A 23 -7.49 4.70 0.46
CA ASP A 23 -6.71 5.78 1.07
C ASP A 23 -5.19 5.49 1.01
N CYS A 24 -4.78 4.25 1.29
CA CYS A 24 -3.39 3.83 1.15
C CYS A 24 -2.87 4.01 -0.29
N TYR A 25 -3.66 3.58 -1.27
CA TYR A 25 -3.37 3.76 -2.69
C TYR A 25 -3.20 5.25 -3.03
N LEU A 26 -4.16 6.10 -2.64
CA LEU A 26 -4.16 7.54 -2.93
C LEU A 26 -2.90 8.21 -2.37
N ARG A 27 -2.57 7.94 -1.10
CA ARG A 27 -1.40 8.51 -0.43
C ARG A 27 -0.10 8.12 -1.12
N ALA A 28 0.04 6.85 -1.50
CA ALA A 28 1.22 6.36 -2.18
C ALA A 28 1.38 6.96 -3.60
N HIS A 29 0.28 7.03 -4.37
CA HIS A 29 0.27 7.65 -5.69
C HIS A 29 0.66 9.13 -5.63
N ASN A 30 0.06 9.87 -4.71
CA ASN A 30 0.34 11.28 -4.51
C ASN A 30 1.78 11.53 -4.04
N ALA A 31 2.34 10.62 -3.23
CA ALA A 31 3.72 10.73 -2.76
C ALA A 31 4.74 10.65 -3.92
N VAL A 32 4.52 9.74 -4.89
CA VAL A 32 5.36 9.65 -6.09
C VAL A 32 5.26 10.93 -6.92
N CYS A 33 4.03 11.40 -7.17
CA CYS A 33 3.82 12.65 -7.92
C CYS A 33 4.47 13.85 -7.23
N ALA A 34 4.37 13.94 -5.89
CA ALA A 34 4.99 15.01 -5.11
C ALA A 34 6.52 14.94 -5.16
N ARG A 35 7.09 13.72 -5.15
CA ARG A 35 8.52 13.50 -5.28
C ARG A 35 9.04 13.92 -6.65
N ALA A 36 8.40 13.47 -7.73
CA ALA A 36 8.80 13.84 -9.09
C ALA A 36 8.79 15.37 -9.31
N ARG A 37 7.78 16.06 -8.76
CA ARG A 37 7.72 17.54 -8.76
C ARG A 37 8.87 18.19 -7.97
N ARG A 38 9.31 17.56 -6.88
CA ARG A 38 10.40 18.06 -6.04
C ARG A 38 11.77 17.82 -6.67
N ASP A 39 11.94 16.68 -7.32
CA ASP A 39 13.21 16.28 -7.95
C ASP A 39 13.39 16.95 -9.33
N ASP A 40 12.47 17.83 -9.74
CA ASP A 40 12.40 18.50 -11.07
C ASP A 40 12.52 17.50 -12.23
N GLU A 41 12.02 16.28 -12.00
CA GLU A 41 12.15 15.19 -12.95
C GLU A 41 11.09 15.38 -14.04
N HIS A 42 11.54 15.71 -15.24
CA HIS A 42 10.72 15.69 -16.46
C HIS A 42 10.52 14.25 -16.95
N ALA A 43 10.00 13.38 -16.09
CA ALA A 43 9.41 12.13 -16.51
C ALA A 43 8.18 12.48 -17.37
N GLY A 44 8.08 11.87 -18.56
CA GLY A 44 6.89 12.04 -19.40
C GLY A 44 5.64 11.69 -18.60
N GLU A 45 4.54 12.42 -18.78
CA GLU A 45 3.31 12.28 -17.97
C GLU A 45 2.84 10.81 -17.86
N THR A 46 3.00 10.04 -18.94
CA THR A 46 2.69 8.61 -19.01
C THR A 46 3.59 7.74 -18.12
N GLU A 47 4.88 8.05 -18.05
CA GLU A 47 5.85 7.28 -17.25
C GLU A 47 5.65 7.55 -15.76
N LEU A 48 5.48 8.81 -15.39
CA LEU A 48 5.17 9.20 -14.01
C LEU A 48 3.85 8.57 -13.54
N ALA A 49 2.81 8.58 -14.39
CA ALA A 49 1.54 7.95 -14.07
C ALA A 49 1.69 6.43 -13.86
N ARG A 50 2.46 5.74 -14.71
CA ARG A 50 2.73 4.30 -14.56
C ARG A 50 3.53 3.98 -13.31
N GLU A 51 4.50 4.81 -12.96
CA GLU A 51 5.28 4.61 -11.73
C GLU A 51 4.45 4.86 -10.47
N ALA A 52 3.65 5.92 -10.46
CA ALA A 52 2.76 6.24 -9.35
C ALA A 52 1.73 5.13 -9.14
N GLU A 53 1.12 4.63 -10.23
CA GLU A 53 0.21 3.48 -10.24
C GLU A 53 0.88 2.23 -9.66
N ARG A 54 2.07 1.87 -10.15
CA ARG A 54 2.84 0.70 -9.66
C ARG A 54 3.13 0.82 -8.16
N THR A 55 3.65 1.96 -7.72
CA THR A 55 4.02 2.21 -6.33
C THR A 55 2.79 2.18 -5.42
N ALA A 56 1.66 2.71 -5.88
CA ALA A 56 0.40 2.67 -5.15
C ALA A 56 -0.10 1.24 -4.95
N TRP A 57 -0.05 0.40 -5.98
CA TRP A 57 -0.37 -1.03 -5.85
C TRP A 57 0.59 -1.77 -4.94
N GLU A 58 1.89 -1.46 -4.96
CA GLU A 58 2.86 -2.05 -4.04
C GLU A 58 2.58 -1.66 -2.59
N ALA A 59 2.21 -0.41 -2.34
CA ALA A 59 1.83 0.06 -1.01
C ALA A 59 0.59 -0.68 -0.48
N VAL A 60 -0.44 -0.82 -1.32
CA VAL A 60 -1.63 -1.61 -0.98
C VAL A 60 -1.25 -3.05 -0.68
N LYS A 61 -0.45 -3.70 -1.53
CA LYS A 61 0.00 -5.10 -1.36
C LYS A 61 0.85 -5.34 -0.10
N ARG A 62 1.46 -4.30 0.46
CA ARG A 62 2.21 -4.41 1.73
C ARG A 62 1.29 -4.51 2.93
N VAL A 63 0.14 -3.84 2.87
CA VAL A 63 -0.83 -3.73 3.98
C VAL A 63 -2.04 -4.64 3.78
N TYR A 64 -2.36 -4.99 2.55
CA TYR A 64 -3.48 -5.82 2.14
C TYR A 64 -3.01 -6.95 1.24
N GLU A 65 -3.61 -8.12 1.37
CA GLU A 65 -3.37 -9.27 0.51
C GLU A 65 -4.66 -9.66 -0.22
N PRO A 66 -4.58 -9.99 -1.53
CA PRO A 66 -5.72 -10.58 -2.22
C PRO A 66 -5.98 -11.99 -1.67
N ASP A 67 -7.25 -12.33 -1.48
CA ASP A 67 -7.69 -13.68 -1.16
C ASP A 67 -7.96 -14.51 -2.42
N GLU A 68 -8.27 -15.79 -2.20
CA GLU A 68 -8.62 -16.74 -3.24
C GLU A 68 -9.92 -16.43 -4.01
N HIS A 69 -10.73 -15.50 -3.49
CA HIS A 69 -11.99 -15.05 -4.08
C HIS A 69 -11.86 -13.68 -4.78
N GLY A 70 -10.68 -13.06 -4.75
CA GLY A 70 -10.43 -11.74 -5.31
C GLY A 70 -10.77 -10.56 -4.41
N HIS A 71 -11.03 -10.79 -3.11
CA HIS A 71 -11.20 -9.73 -2.12
C HIS A 71 -9.86 -9.37 -1.46
N TRP A 72 -9.73 -8.13 -0.99
CA TRP A 72 -8.54 -7.66 -0.31
C TRP A 72 -8.72 -7.69 1.20
N ARG A 73 -7.81 -8.38 1.88
CA ARG A 73 -7.81 -8.56 3.34
C ARG A 73 -6.65 -7.79 3.93
N ARG A 74 -6.85 -7.04 5.02
CA ARG A 74 -5.73 -6.39 5.71
C ARG A 74 -4.78 -7.48 6.19
N ARG A 75 -3.52 -7.41 5.76
CA ARG A 75 -2.44 -8.26 6.23
C ARG A 75 -2.25 -7.96 7.71
N VAL A 76 -2.78 -8.83 8.55
CA VAL A 76 -2.48 -8.78 9.97
C VAL A 76 -1.01 -9.16 10.08
N GLN A 77 -0.14 -8.19 10.36
CA GLN A 77 1.16 -8.53 10.90
C GLN A 77 0.88 -9.15 12.25
N ILE A 78 0.76 -10.48 12.26
CA ILE A 78 0.93 -11.26 13.46
C ILE A 78 2.42 -11.09 13.78
N GLU A 79 2.77 -9.99 14.45
CA GLU A 79 4.00 -9.94 15.21
C GLU A 79 3.91 -11.13 16.13
N GLN A 80 4.83 -12.07 15.90
CA GLN A 80 4.89 -13.37 16.55
C GLN A 80 4.44 -13.25 18.01
N PRO A 81 3.34 -13.88 18.45
CA PRO A 81 3.14 -14.07 19.87
C PRO A 81 4.32 -14.95 20.30
N TRP A 82 5.26 -14.31 20.98
CA TRP A 82 6.29 -14.86 21.84
C TRP A 82 6.39 -16.39 21.74
N SER A 83 7.49 -16.90 21.17
CA SER A 83 7.89 -18.28 21.44
C SER A 83 8.13 -18.41 22.95
N GLU A 84 7.05 -18.73 23.66
CA GLU A 84 7.06 -19.23 25.01
C GLU A 84 7.65 -20.65 24.92
N GLY A 85 8.98 -20.69 24.92
CA GLY A 85 9.78 -21.89 24.75
C GLY A 85 11.06 -21.73 25.55
N GLU A 86 10.91 -21.90 26.87
CA GLU A 86 11.98 -22.32 27.78
C GLU A 86 13.18 -21.36 27.90
N HIS A 87 13.04 -20.35 28.75
CA HIS A 87 14.20 -19.94 29.55
C HIS A 87 14.42 -21.05 30.60
N PRO A 88 15.49 -21.86 30.52
CA PRO A 88 15.88 -22.66 31.67
C PRO A 88 16.28 -21.67 32.77
N ILE A 89 15.40 -21.56 33.77
CA ILE A 89 15.79 -21.15 35.12
C ILE A 89 16.72 -22.22 35.69
N ASP A 90 17.93 -22.34 35.15
CA ASP A 90 18.93 -23.16 35.80
C ASP A 90 19.51 -22.39 36.98
N ARG A 91 18.92 -22.75 38.12
CA ARG A 91 19.47 -22.55 39.45
C ARG A 91 20.91 -23.08 39.48
N ARG A 92 21.91 -22.22 39.67
CA ARG A 92 22.90 -22.41 40.75
C ARG A 92 23.78 -21.20 40.99
#